data_AF-A0A1H4V452-F1
#
_entry.id   AF-A0A1H4V452-F1
#
_cell.length_a   1.000
_cell.length_b   1.000
_cell.length_c   1.000
_cell.angle_alpha   90.00
_cell.angle_beta   90.00
_cell.angle_gamma   90.00
#
_symmetry.space_group_name_H-M   'P 1'
#
loop_
_entity.id
_entity.type
_entity.pdbx_description
1 polymer ?
#
loop_
_entity_poly.entity_id
_entity_poly.type
_entity_poly.pdbx_seq_one_letter_code
_entity_poly.pdbx_strand_id
1 'polypeptide(L)'
;MGGPRPDWWHLTALVTGPTAEEIGARTDARDELQWEAGNDDRSALVSVRYLAQSATMQGVLIQGRAALRRAFGDTANTIEPTALLREEDGAVYDPDDL
;
A
#
# COMPACT_ATOMS: atom_id res chain seq x y z
N MET A 1 29.72 4.15 -7.46
CA MET A 1 28.69 3.12 -7.29
C MET A 1 27.36 3.84 -7.12
N GLY A 2 26.50 3.83 -8.14
CA GLY A 2 25.14 4.36 -8.03
C GLY A 2 24.25 3.23 -7.52
N GLY A 3 23.65 3.39 -6.33
CA GLY A 3 22.59 2.49 -5.89
C GLY A 3 21.38 2.57 -6.84
N PRO A 4 20.39 1.68 -6.69
CA PRO A 4 19.14 1.81 -7.42
C PRO A 4 18.58 3.22 -7.22
N ARG A 5 18.15 3.86 -8.31
CA ARG A 5 17.47 5.15 -8.22
C ARG A 5 16.15 4.92 -7.48
N PRO A 6 15.79 5.76 -6.51
CA PRO A 6 14.50 5.64 -5.87
C PRO A 6 13.37 5.90 -6.87
N ASP A 7 12.36 5.03 -6.88
CA ASP A 7 11.21 5.10 -7.77
C ASP A 7 9.91 5.17 -6.95
N TRP A 8 8.87 5.76 -7.53
CA TRP A 8 7.56 5.85 -6.90
C TRP A 8 6.70 4.62 -7.20
N TRP A 9 6.05 4.12 -6.16
CA TRP A 9 5.22 2.91 -6.20
C TRP A 9 3.92 3.12 -5.46
N HIS A 10 2.89 2.38 -5.88
CA HIS A 10 1.67 2.18 -5.11
C HIS A 10 1.58 0.73 -4.65
N LEU A 11 1.28 0.53 -3.37
CA LEU A 11 0.87 -0.78 -2.86
C LEU A 11 -0.61 -0.73 -2.52
N THR A 12 -1.41 -1.47 -3.25
CA THR A 12 -2.82 -1.72 -2.93
C THR A 12 -2.91 -2.92 -2.00
N ALA A 13 -3.72 -2.79 -0.95
CA ALA A 13 -3.93 -3.86 0.02
C ALA A 13 -5.36 -3.84 0.56
N LEU A 14 -5.85 -5.02 0.92
CA LEU A 14 -7.03 -5.18 1.76
C LEU A 14 -6.62 -4.90 3.20
N VAL A 15 -7.16 -3.82 3.76
CA VAL A 15 -6.99 -3.45 5.17
C VAL A 15 -8.21 -3.93 5.93
N THR A 16 -8.01 -4.72 6.99
CA THR A 16 -9.10 -5.22 7.85
C THR A 16 -8.94 -4.73 9.27
N GLY A 17 -10.04 -4.59 10.02
CA GLY A 17 -10.05 -4.31 11.45
C GLY A 17 -10.92 -3.12 11.84
N PRO A 18 -10.55 -1.88 11.44
CA PRO A 18 -11.38 -0.70 11.59
C PRO A 18 -12.63 -0.82 10.72
N THR A 19 -13.65 0.00 10.99
CA THR A 19 -14.78 0.08 10.08
C THR A 19 -14.36 0.68 8.74
N ALA A 20 -15.08 0.36 7.66
CA ALA A 20 -14.85 0.96 6.35
C ALA A 20 -14.88 2.51 6.42
N GLU A 21 -15.74 3.08 7.27
CA GLU A 21 -15.82 4.53 7.51
C GLU A 21 -14.54 5.07 8.18
N GLU A 22 -13.98 4.38 9.18
CA GLU A 22 -12.72 4.75 9.81
C GLU A 22 -11.53 4.64 8.85
N ILE A 23 -11.53 3.63 7.96
CA ILE A 23 -10.52 3.49 6.91
C ILE A 23 -10.65 4.65 5.91
N GLY A 24 -11.87 5.01 5.51
CA GLY A 24 -12.16 6.13 4.61
C GLY A 24 -11.68 7.46 5.21
N ALA A 25 -12.05 7.76 6.45
CA ALA A 25 -11.64 8.98 7.14
C ALA A 25 -10.11 9.11 7.26
N ARG A 26 -9.38 8.00 7.45
CA ARG A 26 -7.91 8.00 7.45
C ARG A 26 -7.31 8.26 6.08
N THR A 27 -7.96 7.72 5.05
CA THR A 27 -7.54 7.89 3.65
C THR A 27 -7.70 9.35 3.23
N ASP A 28 -8.85 9.96 3.54
CA ASP A 28 -9.12 11.37 3.25
C ASP A 28 -8.18 12.34 4.00
N ALA A 29 -7.64 11.92 5.14
CA ALA A 29 -6.74 12.73 5.96
C ALA A 29 -5.26 12.69 5.51
N ARG A 30 -4.91 11.89 4.48
CA ARG A 30 -3.52 11.63 4.09
C ARG A 30 -3.36 11.58 2.57
N ASP A 31 -2.57 12.50 2.03
CA ASP A 31 -2.34 12.61 0.58
C ASP A 31 -1.64 11.38 -0.03
N GLU A 32 -0.91 10.60 0.78
CA GLU A 32 -0.27 9.37 0.31
C GLU A 32 -1.23 8.17 0.19
N LEU A 33 -2.44 8.26 0.73
CA LEU A 33 -3.43 7.19 0.67
C LEU A 33 -4.48 7.46 -0.40
N GLN A 34 -4.98 6.39 -0.99
CA GLN A 34 -6.09 6.43 -1.94
C GLN A 34 -7.08 5.32 -1.62
N TRP A 35 -8.35 5.68 -1.54
CA TRP A 35 -9.44 4.74 -1.37
C TRP A 35 -9.77 4.11 -2.72
N GLU A 36 -9.76 2.78 -2.80
CA GLU A 36 -10.10 2.07 -4.03
C GLU A 36 -11.53 1.53 -3.96
N ALA A 37 -11.87 0.81 -2.89
CA ALA A 37 -13.19 0.21 -2.72
C ALA A 37 -13.48 -0.16 -1.25
N GLY A 38 -14.74 -0.08 -0.85
CA GLY A 38 -15.22 -0.75 0.36
C GLY A 38 -15.52 -2.21 0.05
N ASN A 39 -14.97 -3.14 0.83
CA ASN A 39 -15.17 -4.57 0.61
C ASN A 39 -16.28 -5.12 1.54
N ASP A 40 -16.24 -4.77 2.82
CA ASP A 40 -17.31 -5.00 3.79
C ASP A 40 -17.27 -3.95 4.91
N ASP A 41 -18.11 -4.07 5.94
CA ASP A 41 -18.21 -3.11 7.05
C ASP A 41 -16.89 -2.90 7.81
N ARG A 42 -15.95 -3.85 7.73
CA ARG A 42 -14.66 -3.85 8.45
C ARG A 42 -13.46 -4.11 7.55
N SER A 43 -13.62 -3.96 6.24
CA SER A 43 -12.51 -4.08 5.31
C SER A 43 -12.68 -3.20 4.08
N ALA A 44 -11.55 -2.69 3.59
CA ALA A 44 -11.49 -1.88 2.39
C ALA A 44 -10.16 -2.05 1.66
N LEU A 45 -10.22 -1.87 0.33
CA LEU A 45 -9.03 -1.79 -0.51
C LEU A 45 -8.52 -0.34 -0.49
N VAL A 46 -7.26 -0.20 -0.11
CA VAL A 46 -6.56 1.07 -0.02
C VAL A 46 -5.21 0.95 -0.70
N SER A 47 -4.84 1.97 -1.46
CA SER A 47 -3.50 2.12 -2.02
C SER A 47 -2.69 3.11 -1.20
N VAL A 48 -1.42 2.80 -0.92
CA VAL A 48 -0.45 3.78 -0.42
C VAL A 48 0.58 4.09 -1.48
N ARG A 49 0.85 5.37 -1.70
CA ARG A 49 1.93 5.88 -2.54
C ARG A 49 3.20 6.03 -1.70
N TYR A 50 4.33 5.48 -2.16
CA TYR A 50 5.59 5.56 -1.43
C TYR A 50 6.80 5.55 -2.38
N LEU A 51 7.90 6.15 -1.92
CA LEU A 51 9.17 6.12 -2.64
C LEU A 51 9.97 4.91 -2.19
N ALA A 52 10.21 3.97 -3.10
CA ALA A 52 10.98 2.77 -2.82
C ALA A 52 12.46 2.97 -3.13
N GLN A 53 13.34 2.49 -2.25
CA GLN A 53 14.81 2.56 -2.42
C GLN A 53 15.45 1.18 -2.64
N SER A 54 14.63 0.15 -2.82
CA SER A 54 15.08 -1.23 -3.02
C SER A 54 15.33 -1.53 -4.49
N ALA A 55 16.39 -2.28 -4.79
CA ALA A 55 16.62 -2.85 -6.13
C ALA A 55 15.80 -4.13 -6.40
N THR A 56 15.22 -4.75 -5.36
CA THR A 56 14.46 -5.99 -5.47
C THR A 56 12.97 -5.75 -5.25
N MET A 57 12.13 -6.48 -5.99
CA MET A 57 10.66 -6.44 -5.86
C MET A 57 10.20 -6.80 -4.44
N GLN A 58 10.81 -7.80 -3.82
CA GLN A 58 10.54 -8.15 -2.43
C GLN A 58 10.84 -7.00 -1.46
N GLY A 59 11.93 -6.27 -1.66
CA GLY A 59 12.24 -5.10 -0.83
C GLY A 59 11.30 -3.92 -1.09
N VAL A 60 10.81 -3.74 -2.33
CA VAL A 60 9.75 -2.77 -2.65
C VAL A 60 8.47 -3.12 -1.88
N LEU A 61 8.01 -4.38 -1.96
CA LEU A 61 6.84 -4.86 -1.22
C LEU A 61 6.96 -4.66 0.29
N ILE A 62 8.12 -4.96 0.89
CA ILE A 62 8.36 -4.74 2.33
C ILE A 62 8.22 -3.26 2.69
N GLN A 63 8.75 -2.36 1.87
CA GLN A 63 8.65 -0.91 2.09
C GLN A 63 7.21 -0.42 1.96
N GLY A 64 6.45 -0.93 0.98
CA GLY A 64 5.02 -0.63 0.85
C GLY A 64 4.20 -1.10 2.05
N ARG A 65 4.43 -2.34 2.52
CA ARG A 65 3.78 -2.87 3.74
C ARG A 65 4.09 -1.99 4.95
N ALA A 66 5.34 -1.52 5.07
CA ALA A 66 5.74 -0.60 6.13
C ALA A 66 5.04 0.77 6.01
N ALA A 67 4.83 1.27 4.78
CA ALA A 67 4.09 2.51 4.56
C ALA A 67 2.61 2.37 4.98
N LEU A 68 1.91 1.30 4.58
CA LEU A 68 0.55 1.01 5.05
C LEU A 68 0.49 0.86 6.57
N ARG A 69 1.44 0.14 7.18
CA ARG A 69 1.50 0.02 8.65
C ARG A 69 1.73 1.36 9.35
N ARG A 70 2.48 2.29 8.77
CA ARG A 70 2.62 3.66 9.33
C ARG A 70 1.32 4.47 9.19
N ALA A 71 0.57 4.23 8.12
CA ALA A 71 -0.71 4.89 7.86
C ALA A 71 -1.81 4.42 8.83
N PHE A 72 -1.97 3.10 8.97
CA PHE A 72 -3.05 2.50 9.76
C PHE A 72 -2.62 2.14 11.19
N GLY A 73 -1.33 1.96 11.46
CA GLY A 73 -0.80 1.62 12.79
C GLY A 73 -1.42 0.32 13.32
N ASP A 74 -1.65 0.29 14.63
CA ASP A 74 -2.26 -0.84 15.34
C ASP A 74 -3.79 -0.94 15.15
N THR A 75 -4.39 -0.05 14.35
CA THR A 75 -5.85 -0.12 14.09
C THR A 75 -6.22 -1.16 13.04
N ALA A 76 -5.30 -1.46 12.12
CA ALA A 76 -5.46 -2.57 11.19
C ALA A 76 -5.10 -3.90 11.86
N ASN A 77 -6.02 -4.86 11.80
CA ASN A 77 -5.76 -6.24 12.23
C ASN A 77 -4.91 -6.98 11.19
N THR A 78 -5.30 -6.87 9.91
CA THR A 78 -4.54 -7.43 8.80
C THR A 78 -4.35 -6.40 7.69
N ILE A 79 -3.25 -6.56 6.96
CA ILE A 79 -2.92 -5.81 5.74
C ILE A 79 -2.45 -6.85 4.73
N GLU A 80 -3.29 -7.12 3.74
CA GLU A 80 -3.08 -8.15 2.72
C GLU A 80 -2.84 -7.45 1.38
N PRO A 81 -1.58 -7.36 0.91
CA PRO A 81 -1.28 -6.82 -0.40
C PRO A 81 -2.04 -7.53 -1.52
N THR A 82 -2.52 -6.76 -2.48
CA THR A 82 -3.24 -7.30 -3.64
C THR A 82 -2.62 -6.89 -4.97
N ALA A 83 -1.94 -5.73 -5.01
CA ALA A 83 -1.27 -5.26 -6.21
C ALA A 83 -0.12 -4.31 -5.85
N LEU A 84 0.94 -4.37 -6.64
CA LEU A 84 2.06 -3.44 -6.58
C LEU A 84 2.23 -2.76 -7.94
N LEU A 85 2.06 -1.44 -8.00
CA LEU A 85 2.15 -0.65 -9.23
C LEU A 85 3.40 0.23 -9.21
N ARG A 86 4.21 0.19 -10.28
CA ARG A 86 5.30 1.16 -10.50
C ARG A 86 4.78 2.36 -11.26
N GLU A 87 4.99 3.57 -10.73
CA GLU A 87 4.48 4.80 -11.37
C GLU A 87 5.20 5.16 -12.67
N GLU A 88 6.49 4.81 -12.81
CA GLU A 88 7.30 5.21 -13.96
C GLU A 88 6.73 4.68 -15.29
N ASP A 89 6.27 3.43 -15.30
CA ASP A 89 5.85 2.74 -16.51
C ASP A 89 4.45 2.08 -16.39
N GLY A 90 3.80 2.21 -15.24
CA GLY A 90 2.49 1.63 -14.99
C GLY A 90 2.49 0.10 -14.85
N ALA A 91 3.65 -0.53 -14.67
CA ALA A 91 3.73 -1.97 -14.49
C ALA A 91 3.06 -2.40 -13.18
N VAL A 92 2.19 -3.40 -13.26
CA VAL A 92 1.48 -4.00 -12.12
C VAL A 92 2.04 -5.39 -11.85
N TYR A 93 2.31 -5.67 -10.58
CA TYR A 93 2.84 -6.94 -10.11
C TYR A 93 1.93 -7.52 -9.03
N ASP A 94 1.76 -8.84 -9.07
CA ASP A 94 1.05 -9.59 -8.04
C ASP A 94 2.00 -9.83 -6.84
N PRO A 95 1.69 -9.34 -5.63
CA PRO A 95 2.52 -9.53 -4.44
C PRO A 95 2.76 -11.00 -4.06
N ASP A 96 1.91 -11.93 -4.48
CA ASP A 96 2.03 -13.36 -4.16
C ASP A 96 2.97 -14.11 -5.11
N ASP A 97 3.37 -13.50 -6.24
CA ASP A 97 4.22 -14.09 -7.29
C ASP A 97 5.56 -13.31 -7.48
N LEU A 98 6.08 -12.70 -6.40
CA LEU A 98 7.31 -11.87 -6.41
C LEU A 98 8.61 -12.58 -5.99
#